data_AF-A0A2Y0TNU4-F1
#
_entry.id   AF-A0A2Y0TNU4-F1
#
_cell.length_a   1.000
_cell.length_b   1.000
_cell.length_c   1.000
_cell.angle_alpha   90.00
_cell.angle_beta   90.00
_cell.angle_gamma   90.00
#
_symmetry.space_group_name_H-M   'P 1'
#
loop_
_entity.id
_entity.type
_entity.pdbx_description
1 polymer ?
#
loop_
_entity_poly.entity_id
_entity_poly.type
_entity_poly.pdbx_seq_one_letter_code
_entity_poly.pdbx_strand_id
1 'polypeptide(L)' 'MAIQITQLHQADIFGYIADMLETARLLSSLEKGEQLAFELIYFAQQAAREAANKPWDE' A
#
# COMPACT_ATOMS: atom_id res chain seq x y z
N MET A 1 -15.33 -7.77 10.67
CA MET A 1 -14.62 -6.75 11.47
C MET A 1 -13.94 -5.81 10.49
N ALA A 2 -14.36 -4.55 10.42
CA ALA A 2 -13.66 -3.54 9.64
C ALA A 2 -12.50 -3.03 10.50
N ILE A 3 -11.27 -3.21 10.04
CA ILE A 3 -10.11 -2.61 10.69
C ILE A 3 -10.29 -1.09 10.56
N GLN A 4 -10.51 -0.42 11.69
CA GLN A 4 -10.58 1.03 11.74
C GLN A 4 -9.18 1.58 11.47
N ILE A 5 -8.97 2.15 10.29
CA ILE A 5 -7.71 2.76 9.81
C ILE A 5 -7.24 3.91 10.72
N THR A 6 -8.09 4.37 11.65
CA THR A 6 -7.88 5.54 12.53
C THR A 6 -6.80 5.39 13.60
N GLN A 7 -6.05 4.28 13.69
CA GLN A 7 -5.00 4.12 14.72
C GLN A 7 -3.63 3.68 14.20
N LEU A 8 -3.45 3.59 12.88
CA LEU A 8 -2.12 3.34 12.30
C LEU A 8 -1.34 4.64 12.29
N HIS A 9 -0.19 4.68 12.98
CA HIS A 9 0.72 5.80 12.81
C HIS A 9 1.14 5.85 11.35
N GLN A 10 1.38 7.03 10.81
CA GLN A 10 1.74 7.21 9.40
C GLN A 10 2.99 6.40 9.00
N ALA A 11 3.90 6.16 9.95
CA ALA A 11 5.03 5.24 9.80
C ALA A 11 4.60 3.79 9.52
N ASP A 12 3.54 3.31 10.17
CA ASP A 12 2.98 1.98 9.95
C ASP A 12 2.36 1.89 8.55
N ILE A 13 1.69 2.95 8.08
CA ILE A 13 1.07 3.01 6.74
C ILE A 13 2.14 2.88 5.64
N PHE A 14 3.26 3.59 5.76
CA PHE A 14 4.37 3.43 4.81
C PHE A 14 5.02 2.04 4.87
N GLY A 15 5.05 1.42 6.05
CA GLY A 15 5.46 0.01 6.21
C GLY A 15 4.58 -0.95 5.41
N TYR A 16 3.26 -0.85 5.57
CA TYR A 16 2.31 -1.70 4.82
C TYR A 16 2.38 -1.46 3.30
N ILE A 17 2.62 -0.23 2.86
CA ILE A 17 2.82 0.11 1.45
C ILE A 17 4.10 -0.57 0.92
N ALA A 18 5.18 -0.57 1.68
CA ALA A 18 6.43 -1.24 1.30
C ALA A 18 6.24 -2.76 1.14
N ASP A 19 5.57 -3.40 2.11
CA ASP A 19 5.26 -4.83 2.07
C ASP A 19 4.35 -5.19 0.87
N MET A 20 3.38 -4.32 0.55
CA MET A 20 2.53 -4.49 -0.64
C MET A 20 3.32 -4.39 -1.95
N LEU A 21 4.27 -3.46 -2.05
CA LEU A 21 5.12 -3.32 -3.23
C LEU A 21 6.09 -4.50 -3.39
N GLU A 22 6.61 -5.04 -2.29
CA GLU A 22 7.41 -6.27 -2.30
C GLU A 22 6.56 -7.46 -2.79
N THR A 23 5.33 -7.59 -2.30
CA THR A 23 4.38 -8.61 -2.75
C THR A 23 4.07 -8.47 -4.24
N ALA A 24 3.83 -7.24 -4.71
CA ALA A 24 3.60 -6.97 -6.13
C ALA A 24 4.82 -7.34 -6.99
N ARG A 25 6.03 -7.06 -6.51
CA ARG A 25 7.27 -7.47 -7.19
C ARG A 25 7.37 -9.00 -7.29
N LEU A 26 7.07 -9.73 -6.22
CA LEU A 26 7.08 -11.20 -6.25
C LEU A 26 6.02 -11.74 -7.21
N LEU A 27 4.80 -11.19 -7.20
CA LEU A 27 3.73 -11.56 -8.13
C LEU A 27 4.08 -11.26 -9.58
N SER A 28 4.79 -10.16 -9.85
CA SER A 28 5.22 -9.79 -11.21
C SER A 28 6.18 -10.81 -11.84
N SER A 29 6.85 -11.61 -11.00
CA SER A 29 7.72 -12.70 -11.46
C SER A 29 6.96 -13.98 -11.84
N LEU A 30 5.66 -14.04 -11.54
CA LEU A 30 4.80 -15.17 -11.91
C LEU A 30 4.12 -14.89 -13.26
N GLU A 31 4.07 -15.91 -14.11
CA GLU A 31 3.58 -15.87 -15.49
C GLU A 31 2.12 -15.36 -15.64
N LYS A 32 1.34 -15.36 -14.57
CA LYS A 32 -0.05 -14.84 -14.51
C LYS A 32 -0.27 -13.79 -13.40
N GLY A 33 0.79 -13.38 -12.71
CA GLY A 33 0.69 -12.45 -11.59
C GLY A 33 0.79 -10.98 -11.98
N GLU A 34 1.03 -10.69 -13.26
CA GLU A 34 1.27 -9.33 -13.77
C GLU A 34 0.09 -8.38 -13.52
N GLN A 35 -1.15 -8.80 -13.81
CA GLN A 35 -2.33 -7.95 -13.61
C GLN A 35 -2.54 -7.60 -12.13
N LEU A 36 -2.42 -8.58 -11.23
CA LEU A 36 -2.55 -8.34 -9.79
C LEU A 36 -1.39 -7.51 -9.24
N ALA A 37 -0.17 -7.69 -9.76
CA ALA A 37 0.98 -6.86 -9.41
C ALA A 37 0.75 -5.40 -9.79
N PHE A 38 0.21 -5.12 -10.98
CA PHE A 38 -0.13 -3.76 -11.40
C PHE A 38 -1.20 -3.12 -10.51
N GLU A 39 -2.27 -3.86 -10.17
CA GLU A 39 -3.32 -3.35 -9.28
C GLU A 39 -2.78 -3.02 -7.88
N LEU A 40 -1.89 -3.87 -7.34
CA LEU A 40 -1.24 -3.63 -6.04
C LEU A 40 -0.31 -2.42 -6.08
N ILE A 41 0.47 -2.25 -7.15
CA ILE A 41 1.32 -1.05 -7.32
C ILE A 41 0.47 0.22 -7.40
N TYR A 42 -0.61 0.18 -8.18
CA TYR A 42 -1.51 1.33 -8.32
C TYR A 42 -2.17 1.69 -6.98
N PHE A 43 -2.65 0.71 -6.24
CA PHE A 43 -3.21 0.90 -4.90
C PHE A 43 -2.17 1.49 -3.93
N ALA A 44 -0.96 0.93 -3.89
CA ALA A 44 0.13 1.39 -3.05
C ALA A 44 0.51 2.86 -3.33
N GLN A 45 0.53 3.27 -4.60
CA GLN A 45 0.80 4.65 -5.00
C GLN A 45 -0.32 5.61 -4.55
N GLN A 46 -1.59 5.23 -4.68
CA GLN A 46 -2.71 6.03 -4.20
C GLN A 46 -2.68 6.16 -2.67
N ALA A 47 -2.45 5.06 -1.96
CA ALA A 47 -2.32 5.06 -0.51
C ALA A 47 -1.15 5.93 -0.02
N ALA A 48 0.01 5.88 -0.69
CA ALA A 48 1.15 6.74 -0.38
C ALA A 48 0.82 8.22 -0.61
N ARG A 49 0.10 8.53 -1.69
CA ARG A 49 -0.34 9.90 -2.01
C ARG A 49 -1.35 10.41 -1.00
N GLU A 50 -2.28 9.59 -0.54
CA GLU A 50 -3.25 9.96 0.50
C GLU A 50 -2.57 10.15 1.85
N ALA A 51 -1.64 9.25 2.21
CA ALA A 51 -0.85 9.35 3.43
C ALA A 51 0.03 10.61 3.42
N ALA A 52 0.63 10.98 2.29
CA ALA A 52 1.45 12.18 2.17
C ALA A 52 0.63 13.49 2.17
N ASN A 53 -0.63 13.47 1.73
CA ASN A 53 -1.48 14.65 1.60
C ASN A 53 -2.46 14.87 2.77
N LYS A 54 -2.56 13.93 3.72
CA LYS A 54 -3.27 14.20 4.98
C LYS A 54 -2.40 15.10 5.86
N PRO A 55 -2.88 16.28 6.29
CA PRO A 55 -2.17 17.09 7.27
C PRO A 55 -2.02 16.28 8.56
N TRP A 56 -0.84 16.43 9.19
CA TRP A 56 -0.53 15.89 10.52
C TRP A 56 -1.39 16.64 11.55
N ASP A 57 -2.67 16.31 11.66
CA ASP A 57 -3.47 16.76 12.80
C ASP A 57 -3.09 15.85 13.98
N GLU A 58 -2.29 16.43 14.88
CA GLU A 58 -2.02 16.00 16.26
C GLU A 58 -3.30 15.82 17.09
#